data_AF-A9NSX5-F1
#
_entry.id   AF-A9NSX5-F1
#
_cell.length_a   1.000
_cell.length_b   1.000
_cell.length_c   1.000
_cell.angle_alpha   90.00
_cell.angle_beta   90.00
_cell.angle_gamma   90.00
#
_symmetry.space_group_name_H-M   'P 1'
#
loop_
_entity.id
_entity.type
_entity.pdbx_description
1 polymer ?
#
loop_
_entity_poly.entity_id
_entity_poly.type
_entity_poly.pdbx_seq_one_letter_code
_entity_poly.pdbx_strand_id
1 'polypeptide(L)'
;MAFRNALLNHIRVNVNQGRPTLRVVGWGSWSNVSRWMSSEGSSGSFLDKDEVTERVLSVVKSFPKIDPSKVNPNVHFQKDLGLDSLDTVEIVMALEEEFAMEIPDKEADKIDSCSLAIDYIASHPMAK
;
A
#
# COMPACT_ATOMS: atom_id res chain seq x y z
N MET A 1 -58.06 13.49 -0.34
CA MET A 1 -57.37 14.12 -1.47
C MET A 1 -56.59 15.33 -0.95
N ALA A 2 -55.27 15.31 -1.17
CA ALA A 2 -54.27 16.40 -1.16
C ALA A 2 -54.24 17.44 -0.02
N PHE A 3 -53.51 17.07 1.06
CA PHE A 3 -52.77 17.99 1.92
C PHE A 3 -51.50 18.48 1.20
N ARG A 4 -51.29 19.78 1.07
CA ARG A 4 -49.96 20.38 0.81
C ARG A 4 -49.81 21.68 1.61
N ASN A 5 -49.41 21.53 2.88
CA ASN A 5 -48.85 22.60 3.72
C ASN A 5 -47.66 23.25 2.98
N ALA A 6 -47.63 24.56 2.75
CA ALA A 6 -47.57 25.67 3.70
C ALA A 6 -46.14 25.88 4.27
N LEU A 7 -45.54 26.97 3.77
CA LEU A 7 -44.65 27.89 4.47
C LEU A 7 -43.30 27.34 4.94
N LEU A 8 -42.22 27.96 4.45
CA LEU A 8 -41.52 28.91 5.31
C LEU A 8 -40.76 29.95 4.48
N ASN A 9 -40.95 31.18 4.94
CA ASN A 9 -40.81 32.44 4.26
C ASN A 9 -39.43 33.04 4.58
N HIS A 10 -38.84 33.65 3.58
CA HIS A 10 -37.58 34.38 3.65
C HIS A 10 -37.70 35.66 4.51
N ILE A 11 -36.58 36.02 5.17
CA ILE A 11 -36.17 37.38 5.59
C ILE A 11 -36.79 37.95 6.88
N ARG A 12 -35.93 38.29 7.86
CA ARG A 12 -35.65 39.67 8.32
C ARG A 12 -34.67 39.71 9.50
N VAL A 13 -33.57 40.43 9.28
CA VAL A 13 -33.01 41.50 10.13
C VAL A 13 -32.06 41.14 11.29
N ASN A 14 -30.93 41.83 11.18
CA ASN A 14 -29.75 41.93 12.02
C ASN A 14 -29.96 42.87 13.22
N VAL A 15 -29.54 42.48 14.43
CA VAL A 15 -29.30 43.39 15.56
C VAL A 15 -27.98 43.00 16.24
N ASN A 16 -27.05 43.94 16.23
CA ASN A 16 -25.78 43.93 16.93
C ASN A 16 -25.97 44.77 18.20
N GLN A 17 -25.53 44.32 19.40
CA GLN A 17 -24.95 45.15 20.49
C GLN A 17 -24.84 44.39 21.83
N GLY A 18 -23.62 44.43 22.41
CA GLY A 18 -23.40 44.39 23.87
C GLY A 18 -22.61 43.19 24.43
N ARG A 19 -21.30 43.35 24.64
CA ARG A 19 -20.53 42.59 25.66
C ARG A 19 -20.65 43.32 27.00
N PRO A 20 -20.76 42.64 28.16
CA PRO A 20 -19.55 42.42 28.98
C PRO A 20 -19.53 41.15 29.87
N THR A 21 -18.31 40.62 30.06
CA THR A 21 -17.73 39.94 31.25
C THR A 21 -18.60 39.13 32.22
N LEU A 22 -18.31 37.83 32.37
CA LEU A 22 -17.90 37.25 33.66
C LEU A 22 -17.13 35.92 33.46
N ARG A 23 -15.92 35.84 34.04
CA ARG A 23 -15.15 34.61 34.21
C ARG A 23 -15.94 33.63 35.08
N VAL A 24 -16.13 32.40 34.62
CA VAL A 24 -16.36 31.23 35.48
C VAL A 24 -15.39 30.13 35.07
N VAL A 25 -14.66 29.67 36.08
CA VAL A 25 -13.70 28.58 36.14
C VAL A 25 -14.44 27.24 36.01
N GLY A 26 -13.86 26.26 35.31
CA GLY A 26 -14.20 24.84 35.55
C GLY A 26 -14.25 23.95 34.33
N TRP A 27 -13.14 23.24 34.10
CA TRP A 27 -13.00 21.92 33.45
C TRP A 27 -14.05 21.49 32.41
N GLY A 28 -13.73 21.73 31.14
CA GLY A 28 -14.47 21.17 30.00
C GLY A 28 -14.05 21.77 28.67
N SER A 29 -12.73 21.90 28.43
CA SER A 29 -12.15 22.56 27.26
C SER A 29 -12.26 21.68 26.01
N TRP A 30 -13.44 21.65 25.40
CA TRP A 30 -13.60 21.26 24.00
C TRP A 30 -13.37 22.48 23.13
N SER A 31 -12.10 22.76 22.81
CA SER A 31 -11.65 23.44 21.59
C SER A 31 -10.19 23.82 21.75
N ASN A 32 -9.31 23.06 21.10
CA ASN A 32 -8.12 23.64 20.50
C ASN A 32 -7.84 22.90 19.20
N VAL A 33 -8.33 23.51 18.12
CA VAL A 33 -7.77 23.40 16.77
C VAL A 33 -6.27 23.66 16.90
N SER A 34 -5.46 22.63 16.65
CA SER A 34 -4.02 22.63 16.33
C SER A 34 -3.41 21.28 16.74
N ARG A 35 -3.65 20.23 15.95
CA ARG A 35 -2.71 19.10 15.85
C ARG A 35 -2.52 18.87 14.35
N TRP A 36 -1.85 19.81 13.68
CA TRP A 36 -0.41 19.69 13.39
C TRP A 36 -0.10 18.31 12.83
N MET A 37 -0.12 18.26 11.50
CA MET A 37 0.78 17.49 10.64
C MET A 37 1.34 16.24 11.31
N SER A 38 0.62 15.12 11.18
CA SER A 38 1.31 13.85 11.11
C SER A 38 1.74 13.69 9.66
N SER A 39 2.98 14.15 9.41
CA SER A 39 3.90 13.65 8.41
C SER A 39 3.22 12.79 7.33
N GLU A 40 2.97 13.44 6.21
CA GLU A 40 3.08 12.84 4.88
C GLU A 40 4.34 11.96 4.87
N GLY A 41 4.20 10.68 5.22
CA GLY A 41 5.14 9.64 4.86
C GLY A 41 4.89 9.24 3.41
N SER A 42 4.82 10.21 2.50
CA SER A 42 4.99 9.97 1.08
C SER A 42 6.48 9.80 0.86
N SER A 43 7.01 8.68 1.34
CA SER A 43 8.28 8.15 0.86
C SER A 43 8.01 7.74 -0.59
N GLY A 44 8.36 8.61 -1.51
CA GLY A 44 8.06 8.45 -2.91
C GLY A 44 8.65 7.16 -3.47
N SER A 45 7.80 6.37 -4.12
CA SER A 45 8.03 5.73 -5.43
C SER A 45 9.45 5.19 -5.72
N PHE A 46 10.08 4.53 -4.75
CA PHE A 46 11.27 3.71 -4.96
C PHE A 46 11.23 2.61 -3.92
N LEU A 47 10.99 1.36 -4.35
CA LEU A 47 11.11 0.21 -3.47
C LEU A 47 12.59 0.04 -3.13
N ASP A 48 12.89 0.04 -1.84
CA ASP A 48 14.24 -0.30 -1.39
C ASP A 48 14.55 -1.74 -1.79
N LYS A 49 15.78 -2.01 -2.24
CA LYS A 49 16.19 -3.36 -2.68
C LYS A 49 15.90 -4.40 -1.59
N ASP A 50 16.09 -4.03 -0.33
CA ASP A 50 15.80 -4.88 0.82
C ASP A 50 14.30 -5.20 0.91
N GLU A 51 13.40 -4.23 0.72
CA GLU A 51 11.95 -4.44 0.70
C GLU A 51 11.52 -5.37 -0.45
N VAL A 52 12.08 -5.16 -1.65
CA VAL A 52 11.88 -6.07 -2.79
C VAL A 52 12.31 -7.49 -2.44
N THR A 53 13.49 -7.64 -1.81
CA THR A 53 13.99 -8.97 -1.43
C THR A 53 13.06 -9.66 -0.45
N GLU A 54 12.56 -8.95 0.56
CA GLU A 54 11.67 -9.52 1.57
C GLU A 54 10.34 -9.96 0.97
N ARG A 55 9.75 -9.13 0.10
CA ARG A 55 8.49 -9.44 -0.60
C ARG A 55 8.65 -10.62 -1.55
N VAL A 56 9.70 -10.64 -2.39
CA VAL A 56 9.99 -11.78 -3.29
C VAL A 56 10.18 -13.07 -2.49
N LEU A 57 10.98 -13.02 -1.41
CA LEU A 57 11.19 -14.18 -0.55
C LEU A 57 9.89 -14.65 0.12
N SER A 58 8.99 -13.74 0.48
CA SER A 58 7.68 -14.06 1.05
C SER A 58 6.80 -14.83 0.06
N VAL A 59 6.74 -14.37 -1.20
CA VAL A 59 5.99 -15.04 -2.28
C VAL A 59 6.56 -16.44 -2.53
N VAL A 60 7.87 -16.57 -2.68
CA VAL A 60 8.53 -17.86 -2.94
C VAL A 60 8.35 -18.83 -1.77
N LYS A 61 8.39 -18.36 -0.52
CA LYS A 61 8.15 -19.20 0.67
C LYS A 61 6.69 -19.64 0.82
N SER A 62 5.75 -18.89 0.24
CA SER A 62 4.32 -19.21 0.27
C SER A 62 3.94 -20.30 -0.73
N PHE A 63 4.85 -20.65 -1.64
CA PHE A 63 4.62 -21.65 -2.66
C PHE A 63 4.64 -23.07 -2.07
N PRO A 64 3.60 -23.89 -2.25
CA PRO A 64 3.44 -25.17 -1.53
C PRO A 64 4.45 -26.25 -1.92
N LYS A 65 5.10 -26.10 -3.08
CA LYS A 65 6.13 -27.03 -3.57
C LYS A 65 7.53 -26.74 -3.04
N ILE A 66 7.71 -25.66 -2.27
CA ILE A 66 9.02 -25.16 -1.84
C ILE A 66 9.14 -25.26 -0.32
N ASP A 67 10.30 -25.77 0.15
CA ASP A 67 10.64 -25.72 1.57
C ASP A 67 11.15 -24.31 1.93
N PRO A 68 10.50 -23.58 2.86
CA PRO A 68 10.90 -22.21 3.20
C PRO A 68 12.31 -22.12 3.81
N SER A 69 12.84 -23.24 4.32
CA SER A 69 14.21 -23.34 4.85
C SER A 69 15.29 -23.39 3.76
N LYS A 70 14.93 -23.76 2.53
CA LYS A 70 15.85 -23.79 1.37
C LYS A 70 15.81 -22.50 0.55
N VAL A 71 14.84 -21.63 0.82
CA VAL A 71 14.69 -20.37 0.11
C VAL A 71 15.75 -19.38 0.59
N ASN A 72 16.67 -19.07 -0.31
CA ASN A 72 17.69 -18.02 -0.13
C ASN A 72 17.56 -16.98 -1.26
N PRO A 73 18.02 -15.74 -1.04
CA PRO A 73 17.98 -14.70 -2.07
C PRO A 73 18.85 -15.04 -3.28
N ASN A 74 19.75 -16.02 -3.18
CA ASN A 74 20.67 -16.44 -4.24
C ASN A 74 20.37 -17.87 -4.75
N VAL A 75 19.16 -18.38 -4.49
CA VAL A 75 18.77 -19.75 -4.86
C VAL A 75 18.32 -19.82 -6.32
N HIS A 76 18.66 -20.93 -6.98
CA HIS A 76 18.21 -21.22 -8.34
C HIS A 76 16.97 -22.11 -8.33
N PHE A 77 15.91 -21.71 -9.04
CA PHE A 77 14.61 -22.40 -9.00
C PHE A 77 14.69 -23.86 -9.46
N GLN A 78 15.39 -24.14 -10.56
CA GLN A 78 15.51 -25.50 -11.10
C GLN A 78 16.60 -26.32 -10.39
N LYS A 79 17.78 -25.74 -10.15
CA LYS A 79 18.94 -26.50 -9.67
C LYS A 79 18.93 -26.78 -8.17
N ASP A 80 18.47 -25.82 -7.37
CA ASP A 80 18.52 -25.93 -5.90
C ASP A 80 17.16 -26.32 -5.31
N LEU A 81 16.06 -25.75 -5.84
CA LEU A 81 14.71 -26.06 -5.38
C LEU A 81 14.08 -27.24 -6.15
N GLY A 82 14.66 -27.64 -7.29
CA GLY A 82 14.17 -28.77 -8.07
C GLY A 82 12.80 -28.52 -8.72
N LEU A 83 12.47 -27.26 -8.99
CA LEU A 83 11.20 -26.87 -9.60
C LEU A 83 11.19 -27.15 -11.09
N ASP A 84 10.01 -27.48 -11.62
CA ASP A 84 9.82 -27.61 -13.06
C ASP A 84 9.71 -26.25 -13.75
N SER A 85 9.91 -26.22 -15.06
CA SER A 85 9.69 -25.08 -15.94
C SER A 85 8.27 -24.49 -15.84
N LEU A 86 7.26 -25.31 -15.54
CA LEU A 86 5.90 -24.83 -15.29
C LEU A 86 5.79 -24.11 -13.93
N ASP A 87 6.49 -24.61 -12.91
CA ASP A 87 6.49 -24.02 -11.56
C ASP A 87 7.16 -22.65 -11.55
N THR A 88 8.21 -22.46 -12.37
CA THR A 88 8.85 -21.15 -12.53
C THR A 88 7.89 -20.11 -13.13
N VAL A 89 7.03 -20.51 -14.08
CA VAL A 89 6.00 -19.62 -14.64
C VAL A 89 4.97 -19.24 -13.58
N GLU A 90 4.53 -20.20 -12.76
CA GLU A 90 3.55 -19.93 -11.69
C GLU A 90 4.11 -18.96 -10.63
N ILE A 91 5.39 -19.07 -10.27
CA ILE A 91 6.06 -18.13 -9.36
C ILE A 91 6.16 -16.74 -9.98
N VAL A 92 6.51 -16.64 -11.26
CA VAL A 92 6.58 -15.35 -11.97
C VAL A 92 5.20 -14.67 -11.99
N MET A 93 4.13 -15.42 -12.28
CA MET A 93 2.76 -14.89 -12.22
C MET A 93 2.39 -14.37 -10.81
N ALA A 94 2.79 -15.08 -9.75
CA ALA A 94 2.55 -14.62 -8.38
C ALA A 94 3.34 -13.34 -8.05
N LEU A 95 4.55 -13.19 -8.59
CA LEU A 95 5.34 -11.96 -8.46
C LEU A 95 4.73 -10.79 -9.24
N GLU A 96 4.24 -11.04 -10.45
CA GLU A 96 3.51 -10.05 -11.26
C GLU A 96 2.29 -9.51 -10.54
N GLU A 97 1.48 -10.39 -9.94
CA GLU A 97 0.31 -10.02 -9.15
C GLU A 97 0.69 -9.25 -7.88
N GLU A 98 1.73 -9.68 -7.15
CA GLU A 98 2.18 -9.04 -5.91
C GLU A 98 2.71 -7.63 -6.14
N PHE A 99 3.49 -7.41 -7.20
CA PHE A 99 4.08 -6.12 -7.53
C PHE A 99 3.26 -5.29 -8.52
N ALA A 100 2.10 -5.82 -8.96
CA ALA A 100 1.22 -5.24 -9.97
C ALA A 100 1.99 -4.81 -11.24
N MET A 101 2.86 -5.69 -11.73
CA MET A 101 3.73 -5.46 -12.89
C MET A 101 3.51 -6.55 -13.96
N GLU A 102 3.90 -6.25 -15.20
CA GLU A 102 3.89 -7.22 -16.31
C GLU A 102 5.33 -7.59 -16.66
N ILE A 103 5.70 -8.87 -16.53
CA ILE A 103 7.02 -9.37 -16.92
C ILE A 103 6.84 -10.09 -18.26
N PRO A 104 7.45 -9.60 -19.36
CA PRO A 104 7.31 -10.26 -20.64
C PRO A 104 7.94 -11.65 -20.60
N ASP A 105 7.32 -12.63 -21.27
CA ASP A 105 7.79 -14.04 -21.31
C ASP A 105 9.30 -14.17 -21.61
N LYS A 106 9.83 -13.33 -22.50
CA LYS A 106 11.26 -13.33 -22.89
C LYS A 106 12.20 -12.99 -21.74
N GLU A 107 11.72 -12.25 -20.75
CA GLU A 107 12.46 -11.88 -19.55
C GLU A 107 12.18 -12.88 -18.42
N ALA A 108 10.94 -13.35 -18.28
CA ALA A 108 10.59 -14.46 -17.40
C ALA A 108 11.46 -15.72 -17.65
N ASP A 109 11.67 -16.09 -18.93
CA ASP A 109 12.53 -17.21 -19.33
C ASP A 109 14.02 -17.04 -18.94
N LYS A 110 14.44 -15.81 -18.61
CA LYS A 110 15.81 -15.53 -18.16
C LYS A 110 15.92 -15.47 -16.63
N ILE A 111 14.78 -15.43 -15.93
CA ILE A 111 14.72 -15.33 -14.47
C ILE A 111 14.77 -16.75 -13.88
N ASP A 112 15.99 -17.28 -13.85
CA ASP A 112 16.26 -18.63 -13.36
C ASP A 112 16.52 -18.71 -11.85
N SER A 113 16.73 -17.55 -11.20
CA SER A 113 17.12 -17.45 -9.79
C SER A 113 16.42 -16.30 -9.07
N CYS A 114 16.26 -16.44 -7.76
CA CYS A 114 15.71 -15.38 -6.91
C CYS A 114 16.50 -14.07 -7.01
N SER A 115 17.81 -14.13 -7.14
CA SER A 115 18.66 -12.94 -7.26
C SER A 115 18.34 -12.15 -8.53
N LEU A 116 18.13 -12.85 -9.65
CA LEU A 116 17.75 -12.22 -10.91
C LEU A 116 16.34 -11.63 -10.84
N ALA A 117 15.40 -12.32 -10.19
CA ALA A 117 14.05 -11.79 -9.97
C ALA A 117 14.09 -10.48 -9.15
N ILE A 118 14.86 -10.49 -8.05
CA ILE A 118 15.05 -9.32 -7.19
C ILE A 118 15.68 -8.16 -7.97
N ASP A 119 16.77 -8.42 -8.70
CA ASP A 119 17.45 -7.39 -9.49
C ASP A 119 16.55 -6.83 -10.59
N TYR A 120 15.73 -7.70 -11.20
CA TYR A 120 14.76 -7.31 -12.21
C TYR A 120 13.68 -6.38 -11.62
N ILE A 121 13.06 -6.77 -10.50
CA ILE A 121 12.02 -5.97 -9.85
C ILE A 121 12.60 -4.66 -9.31
N ALA A 122 13.78 -4.69 -8.69
CA ALA A 122 14.46 -3.49 -8.18
C ALA A 122 14.84 -2.50 -9.30
N SER A 123 15.05 -2.98 -10.53
CA SER A 123 15.30 -2.12 -11.69
C SER A 123 14.03 -1.46 -12.26
N HIS A 124 12.85 -1.94 -11.87
CA HIS A 124 11.55 -1.44 -12.32
C HIS A 124 10.88 -0.61 -11.21
N PRO A 125 11.07 0.73 -11.18
CA PRO A 125 10.59 1.62 -10.12
C PRO A 125 9.05 1.79 -10.09
N MET A 126 8.30 1.05 -10.90
CA MET A 126 6.83 1.08 -10.96
C MET A 126 6.16 0.01 -10.09
N ALA A 127 6.93 -0.92 -9.54
CA ALA A 127 6.43 -1.91 -8.60
C ALA A 127 5.90 -1.19 -7.33
N LYS A 128 4.68 -1.52 -6.93
CA LYS A 128 3.90 -0.78 -5.92
C LYS A 128 3.68 -1.58 -4.64
#